data_AF-A0AAU5Z727-F1
#
_entry.id   AF-A0AAU5Z727-F1
#
_cell.length_a   1.000
_cell.length_b   1.000
_cell.length_c   1.000
_cell.angle_alpha   90.00
_cell.angle_beta   90.00
_cell.angle_gamma   90.00
#
_symmetry.space_group_name_H-M   'P 1'
#
loop_
_entity.id
_entity.type
_entity.pdbx_description
1 polymer ?
#
loop_
_entity_poly.entity_id
_entity_poly.type
_entity_poly.pdbx_seq_one_letter_code
_entity_poly.pdbx_strand_id
1 'polypeptide(L)'
;MNIETVQRWVASVILIHVGSVPAVTLAVYSIGVAGTDYGKGVGLWIMSGVIGLLTVAGVLAIFRRSVLSLWLIVGILPTAITGFYVL
;
A
#
# COMPACT_ATOMS: atom_id res chain seq x y z
N MET A 1 -29.28 -8.26 6.32
CA MET A 1 -27.86 -7.81 6.33
C MET A 1 -27.75 -6.63 7.29
N ASN A 2 -26.75 -6.62 8.15
CA ASN A 2 -26.54 -5.51 9.10
C ASN A 2 -25.91 -4.31 8.37
N ILE A 3 -26.49 -3.12 8.51
CA ILE A 3 -26.02 -1.89 7.82
C ILE A 3 -24.55 -1.58 8.13
N GLU A 4 -24.12 -1.84 9.37
CA GLU A 4 -22.72 -1.70 9.81
C GLU A 4 -21.76 -2.59 9.00
N THR A 5 -22.18 -3.81 8.64
CA THR A 5 -21.38 -4.72 7.82
C THR A 5 -21.19 -4.16 6.41
N VAL A 6 -22.26 -3.63 5.81
CA VAL A 6 -22.20 -3.03 4.47
C VAL A 6 -21.29 -1.81 4.48
N GLN A 7 -21.44 -0.93 5.48
CA GLN A 7 -20.61 0.27 5.63
C GLN A 7 -19.12 -0.06 5.77
N ARG A 8 -18.77 -1.09 6.56
CA ARG A 8 -17.39 -1.56 6.66
C ARG A 8 -16.85 -1.99 5.30
N TRP A 9 -17.59 -2.80 4.56
CA TRP A 9 -17.17 -3.26 3.24
C TRP A 9 -16.97 -2.09 2.27
N VAL A 10 -17.94 -1.18 2.18
CA VAL A 10 -17.84 0.01 1.32
C VAL A 10 -16.62 0.85 1.69
N ALA A 11 -16.41 1.16 2.97
CA ALA A 11 -15.25 1.93 3.42
C ALA A 11 -13.93 1.23 3.08
N SER A 12 -13.85 -0.09 3.28
CA SER A 12 -12.63 -0.84 2.96
C SER A 12 -12.36 -0.93 1.46
N VAL A 13 -13.38 -1.05 0.60
CA VAL A 13 -13.19 -1.03 -0.86
C VAL A 13 -12.67 0.33 -1.32
N ILE A 14 -13.24 1.42 -0.81
CA ILE A 14 -12.77 2.78 -1.11
C ILE A 14 -11.32 2.95 -0.66
N LEU A 15 -11.02 2.56 0.58
CA LEU A 15 -9.67 2.69 1.13
C LEU A 15 -8.64 1.86 0.36
N ILE A 16 -8.97 0.61 0.01
CA ILE A 16 -8.11 -0.23 -0.83
C ILE A 16 -7.87 0.44 -2.17
N HIS A 17 -8.91 0.97 -2.81
CA HIS A 17 -8.75 1.58 -4.13
C HIS A 17 -7.89 2.86 -4.07
N VAL A 18 -8.20 3.76 -3.13
CA VAL A 18 -7.48 5.03 -2.95
C VAL A 18 -6.03 4.82 -2.51
N GLY A 19 -5.76 3.80 -1.69
CA GLY A 19 -4.42 3.50 -1.21
C GLY A 19 -3.57 2.67 -2.16
N SER A 20 -4.16 1.65 -2.81
CA SER A 20 -3.42 0.74 -3.69
C SER A 20 -2.99 1.41 -5.00
N VAL A 21 -3.83 2.28 -5.59
CA VAL A 21 -3.49 2.97 -6.84
C VAL A 21 -2.18 3.77 -6.73
N PRO A 22 -2.01 4.71 -5.78
CA PRO A 22 -0.75 5.42 -5.62
C PRO A 22 0.38 4.50 -5.14
N ALA A 23 0.12 3.53 -4.25
CA ALA A 23 1.15 2.60 -3.78
C ALA A 23 1.77 1.81 -4.96
N VAL A 24 0.94 1.24 -5.84
CA VAL A 24 1.40 0.49 -7.02
C VAL A 24 2.03 1.43 -8.04
N THR A 25 1.42 2.57 -8.33
CA THR A 25 1.94 3.52 -9.32
C THR A 25 3.33 4.02 -8.93
N LEU A 26 3.50 4.42 -7.66
CA LEU A 26 4.80 4.87 -7.14
C LEU A 26 5.84 3.73 -7.14
N ALA A 27 5.43 2.50 -6.79
CA ALA A 27 6.32 1.35 -6.84
C ALA A 27 6.88 1.13 -8.25
N VAL A 28 6.01 1.10 -9.26
CA VAL A 28 6.41 0.85 -10.65
C VAL A 28 7.20 2.02 -11.21
N TYR A 29 6.73 3.25 -10.97
CA TYR A 29 7.40 4.45 -11.47
C TYR A 29 8.80 4.64 -10.87
N SER A 30 9.00 4.21 -9.61
CA SER A 30 10.31 4.28 -8.95
C SER A 30 11.41 3.54 -9.71
N ILE A 31 11.10 2.44 -10.40
CA ILE A 31 12.05 1.66 -11.20
C ILE A 31 12.65 2.52 -12.32
N GLY A 32 11.79 3.24 -13.05
CA GLY A 32 12.23 4.10 -14.15
C GLY A 32 13.03 5.30 -13.67
N VAL A 33 12.61 5.91 -12.55
CA VAL A 33 13.31 7.06 -11.96
C VAL A 33 14.67 6.66 -11.41
N ALA A 34 14.79 5.51 -10.76
CA ALA A 34 16.03 5.03 -10.16
C ALA A 34 17.18 4.88 -11.18
N GLY A 35 16.85 4.59 -12.45
CA GLY A 35 17.85 4.53 -13.53
C GLY A 35 18.45 5.88 -13.92
N THR A 36 17.81 7.00 -13.59
CA THR A 36 18.30 8.36 -13.90
C THR A 36 18.74 9.13 -12.66
N ASP A 37 18.02 8.96 -11.55
CA ASP A 37 18.28 9.57 -10.26
C ASP A 37 17.89 8.57 -9.17
N TYR A 38 18.90 7.82 -8.71
CA TYR A 38 18.74 6.75 -7.72
C TYR A 38 18.08 7.26 -6.43
N GLY A 39 18.49 8.43 -5.93
CA GLY A 39 17.95 9.00 -4.69
C GLY A 39 16.45 9.28 -4.78
N LYS A 40 16.00 9.85 -5.90
CA LYS A 40 14.56 10.06 -6.15
C LYS A 40 13.81 8.75 -6.33
N GLY A 41 14.40 7.77 -7.03
CA GLY A 41 13.84 6.43 -7.19
C GLY A 41 13.57 5.76 -5.85
N VAL A 42 14.58 5.72 -4.98
CA VAL A 42 14.45 5.17 -3.62
C VAL A 42 13.41 5.94 -2.79
N GLY A 43 13.35 7.28 -2.91
CA GLY A 43 12.33 8.09 -2.24
C GLY A 43 10.90 7.70 -2.63
N LEU A 44 10.64 7.53 -3.93
CA LEU A 44 9.33 7.09 -4.45
C LEU A 44 9.01 5.65 -4.01
N TRP A 45 10.01 4.78 -3.98
CA TRP A 45 9.89 3.40 -3.53
C TRP A 45 9.51 3.32 -2.03
N ILE A 46 10.16 4.10 -1.17
CA ILE A 46 9.82 4.19 0.26
C ILE A 46 8.39 4.70 0.43
N MET A 47 8.01 5.77 -0.28
CA MET A 47 6.65 6.32 -0.18
C MET A 47 5.57 5.31 -0.60
N SER A 48 5.83 4.52 -1.65
CA SER A 48 4.97 3.40 -2.04
C SER A 48 4.73 2.43 -0.86
N GLY A 49 5.80 2.01 -0.18
CA GLY A 49 5.70 1.08 0.94
C GLY A 49 4.94 1.65 2.13
N VAL A 50 5.17 2.92 2.46
CA VAL A 50 4.43 3.62 3.52
C VAL A 50 2.94 3.67 3.19
N ILE A 51 2.57 4.05 1.97
CA ILE A 51 1.16 4.13 1.56
C ILE A 51 0.49 2.75 1.60
N GLY A 52 1.17 1.72 1.09
CA GLY A 52 0.67 0.35 1.11
C GLY A 52 0.45 -0.18 2.53
N LEU A 53 1.39 0.06 3.45
CA LEU A 53 1.25 -0.29 4.87
C LEU A 53 0.06 0.42 5.53
N LEU A 54 -0.06 1.73 5.34
CA LEU A 54 -1.15 2.53 5.91
C LEU A 54 -2.52 2.08 5.38
N THR A 55 -2.59 1.70 4.10
CA THR A 55 -3.80 1.18 3.46
C THR A 55 -4.29 -0.08 4.18
N VAL A 56 -3.40 -1.06 4.37
CA VAL A 56 -3.77 -2.32 5.03
C VAL A 56 -4.06 -2.10 6.51
N ALA A 57 -3.27 -1.28 7.20
CA ALA A 57 -3.54 -0.92 8.60
C ALA A 57 -4.93 -0.29 8.77
N GLY A 58 -5.32 0.61 7.86
CA GLY A 58 -6.65 1.22 7.87
C GLY A 58 -7.78 0.21 7.59
N VAL A 59 -7.57 -0.73 6.66
CA VAL A 59 -8.54 -1.83 6.44
C VAL A 59 -8.70 -2.69 7.70
N LEU A 60 -7.59 -3.07 8.35
CA LEU A 60 -7.64 -3.83 9.61
C LEU A 60 -8.40 -3.06 10.70
N ALA A 61 -8.17 -1.75 10.80
CA ALA A 61 -8.87 -0.89 11.75
C ALA A 61 -10.39 -0.82 11.46
N ILE A 62 -10.82 -0.76 10.20
CA ILE A 62 -12.25 -0.78 9.79
C ILE A 62 -12.95 -2.03 10.33
N PHE A 63 -12.27 -3.18 10.27
CA PHE A 63 -12.79 -4.46 10.76
C PHE A 63 -12.49 -4.72 12.25
N ARG A 64 -11.98 -3.71 12.99
CA ARG A 64 -11.56 -3.83 14.40
C ARG A 64 -10.61 -5.00 14.66
N ARG A 65 -9.73 -5.29 13.70
CA ARG A 65 -8.66 -6.29 13.83
C ARG A 65 -7.37 -5.62 14.28
N SER A 66 -6.48 -6.41 14.89
CA SER A 66 -5.15 -5.92 15.28
C SER A 66 -4.41 -5.38 14.06
N VAL A 67 -3.88 -4.16 14.16
CA VAL A 67 -3.10 -3.51 13.10
C VAL A 67 -1.72 -4.14 12.93
N LEU A 68 -1.16 -4.75 13.97
CA LEU A 68 0.10 -5.49 13.94
C LEU A 68 -0.11 -6.96 13.53
N SER A 69 -0.92 -7.18 12.49
CA SER A 69 -1.23 -8.51 11.97
C SER A 69 -0.31 -8.87 10.80
N LEU A 70 -0.12 -10.17 10.56
CA LEU A 70 0.59 -10.71 9.39
C LEU A 70 0.05 -10.15 8.06
N TRP A 71 -1.21 -9.71 8.06
CA TRP A 71 -1.84 -9.05 6.92
C TRP A 71 -1.11 -7.79 6.44
N LEU A 72 -0.33 -7.09 7.29
CA LEU A 72 0.48 -5.94 6.88
C LEU A 72 1.44 -6.27 5.72
N ILE A 73 1.85 -7.54 5.59
CA ILE A 73 2.71 -8.00 4.48
C ILE A 73 2.04 -7.74 3.12
N VAL A 74 0.71 -7.75 3.05
CA VAL A 74 -0.02 -7.45 1.79
C VAL A 74 0.21 -6.01 1.35
N GLY A 75 0.39 -5.08 2.29
CA GLY A 75 0.60 -3.66 1.99
C GLY A 75 1.97 -3.39 1.38
N ILE A 76 2.97 -4.19 1.75
CA ILE A 76 4.35 -4.04 1.25
C ILE A 76 4.62 -4.86 -0.02
N LEU A 77 3.69 -5.69 -0.48
CA LEU A 77 3.87 -6.53 -1.68
C LEU A 77 4.41 -5.76 -2.91
N PRO A 78 3.78 -4.65 -3.36
CA PRO A 78 4.28 -3.94 -4.53
C PRO A 78 5.70 -3.40 -4.30
N THR A 79 5.99 -2.89 -3.11
CA THR A 79 7.31 -2.38 -2.72
C THR A 79 8.35 -3.49 -2.65
N ALA A 80 8.01 -4.66 -2.11
CA ALA A 80 8.91 -5.81 -2.06
C ALA A 80 9.24 -6.31 -3.47
N ILE A 81 8.26 -6.36 -4.38
CA ILE A 81 8.46 -6.76 -5.77
C ILE A 81 9.35 -5.76 -6.50
N THR A 82 9.06 -4.45 -6.40
CA THR A 82 9.85 -3.44 -7.12
C THR A 82 11.21 -3.17 -6.48
N GLY A 83 11.39 -3.53 -5.22
CA GLY A 83 12.68 -3.46 -4.53
C GLY A 83 13.78 -4.23 -5.23
N PHE A 84 13.47 -5.39 -5.84
CA PHE A 84 14.43 -6.17 -6.63
C PHE A 84 14.98 -5.45 -7.89
N TYR A 85 14.31 -4.39 -8.34
CA TYR A 85 14.69 -3.63 -9.53
C TYR A 85 15.25 -2.24 -9.19
N VAL A 86 15.00 -1.75 -7.98
CA VAL A 86 15.43 -0.43 -7.50
C VAL A 86 16.70 -0.53 -6.65
N LEU A 87 16.86 -1.59 -5.86
CA LEU A 87 18.02 -1.83 -4.98
C LEU A 87 19.07 -2.70 -5.67
#